data_AF-A0A929VKI6-F1
#
_entry.id   AF-A0A929VKI6-F1
#
_cell.length_a   1.000
_cell.length_b   1.000
_cell.length_c   1.000
_cell.angle_alpha   90.00
_cell.angle_beta   90.00
_cell.angle_gamma   90.00
#
_symmetry.space_group_name_H-M   'P 1'
#
loop_
_entity.id
_entity.type
_entity.pdbx_description
1 polymer ?
#
loop_
_entity_poly.entity_id
_entity_poly.type
_entity_poly.pdbx_seq_one_letter_code
_entity_poly.pdbx_strand_id
1 'polypeptide(L)'
;ITDTLIFEDCSIKLDILSKYYFKEIIDVLCTDTFSISDKLKYNVKLEDISEAFKFDISKVYVALSKDLGIKINSSEQAVTYINDERYRRFNTLIDKKFNDSVLLELLDCFENRDDKRIEELVTDEATIPTIFEYILGIIWYKISERQGNILDFMKLSLEANLLPKTHAAGGYADIIYEYDSCVFYPKHSLLLEATLADRNNQRRMEMEPVSRHLGDYRIRFNNPFDYSLFVSTYLDKNVISDFRYRKIIPYTRDEETITGMKIISMDTTSLKKIIENKVKYKYLYDIFDKYHKMPIEKENWHDEMIIEATGEYKV
;
A
#
# COMPACT_ATOMS: atom_id res chain seq x y z
N ILE A 1 2.72 -7.52 -18.24
CA ILE A 1 1.98 -6.52 -19.05
C ILE A 1 2.64 -5.17 -18.76
N THR A 2 3.06 -4.43 -19.76
CA THR A 2 4.09 -3.35 -19.69
C THR A 2 3.60 -2.00 -19.18
N ASP A 3 2.58 -1.92 -18.32
CA ASP A 3 2.01 -0.67 -17.76
C ASP A 3 1.79 0.48 -18.78
N THR A 4 1.62 0.12 -20.05
CA THR A 4 1.61 1.02 -21.23
C THR A 4 0.28 1.77 -21.37
N LEU A 5 -0.80 1.19 -20.83
CA LEU A 5 -2.17 1.66 -20.99
C LEU A 5 -2.78 2.09 -19.65
N ILE A 6 -3.50 3.21 -19.67
CA ILE A 6 -4.24 3.81 -18.59
C ILE A 6 -5.74 3.74 -18.88
N PHE A 7 -6.50 3.09 -17.99
CA PHE A 7 -7.97 2.99 -18.06
C PHE A 7 -8.60 3.96 -17.06
N GLU A 8 -9.07 5.12 -17.51
CA GLU A 8 -9.59 6.19 -16.64
C GLU A 8 -10.84 6.82 -17.28
N ASP A 9 -11.89 7.08 -16.50
CA ASP A 9 -13.12 7.76 -16.95
C ASP A 9 -13.73 7.16 -18.24
N CYS A 10 -13.85 5.83 -18.29
CA CYS A 10 -14.32 5.09 -19.48
C CYS A 10 -13.47 5.34 -20.74
N SER A 11 -12.21 5.76 -20.59
CA SER A 11 -11.28 6.03 -21.69
C SER A 11 -9.98 5.26 -21.52
N ILE A 12 -9.39 4.85 -22.65
CA ILE A 12 -8.09 4.19 -22.70
C ILE A 12 -7.07 5.19 -23.22
N LYS A 13 -6.02 5.46 -22.46
CA LYS A 13 -4.94 6.38 -22.81
C LYS A 13 -3.59 5.65 -22.69
N LEU A 14 -2.55 6.13 -23.37
CA LEU A 14 -1.18 5.66 -23.13
C LEU A 14 -0.62 6.30 -21.85
N ASP A 15 0.25 5.60 -21.13
CA ASP A 15 1.06 6.23 -20.08
C ASP A 15 1.97 7.32 -20.68
N ILE A 16 2.49 8.19 -19.83
CA ILE A 16 3.22 9.38 -20.30
C ILE A 16 4.47 9.02 -21.10
N LEU A 17 5.23 7.98 -20.75
CA LEU A 17 6.38 7.58 -21.56
C LEU A 17 5.94 6.96 -22.87
N SER A 18 5.01 6.01 -22.82
CA SER A 18 4.56 5.32 -24.02
C SER A 18 3.90 6.27 -25.00
N LYS A 19 3.14 7.25 -24.52
CA LYS A 19 2.54 8.30 -25.35
C LYS A 19 3.59 9.05 -26.16
N TYR A 20 4.67 9.50 -25.52
CA TYR A 20 5.72 10.27 -26.20
C TYR A 20 6.62 9.38 -27.04
N TYR A 21 6.91 8.15 -26.60
CA TYR A 21 7.63 7.16 -27.37
C TYR A 21 6.92 6.85 -28.70
N PHE A 22 5.63 6.47 -28.63
CA PHE A 22 4.86 6.17 -29.83
C PHE A 22 4.64 7.40 -30.70
N LYS A 23 4.48 8.60 -30.12
CA LYS A 23 4.38 9.84 -30.92
C LYS A 23 5.58 10.04 -31.86
N GLU A 24 6.76 9.61 -31.47
CA GLU A 24 7.98 9.78 -32.28
C GLU A 24 8.15 8.69 -33.36
N ILE A 25 7.57 7.51 -33.17
CA ILE A 25 7.84 6.35 -34.04
C ILE A 25 6.61 5.81 -34.79
N ILE A 26 5.40 6.25 -34.43
CA ILE A 26 4.15 5.65 -34.91
C ILE A 26 3.99 5.79 -36.43
N ASP A 27 4.41 6.91 -37.02
CA ASP A 27 4.27 7.13 -38.46
C ASP A 27 5.11 6.14 -39.28
N VAL A 28 6.33 5.82 -38.80
CA VAL A 28 7.21 4.82 -39.41
C VAL A 28 6.60 3.43 -39.23
N LEU A 29 6.15 3.10 -38.02
CA LEU A 29 5.49 1.82 -37.75
C LEU A 29 4.23 1.62 -38.61
N CYS A 30 3.40 2.65 -38.75
CA CYS A 30 2.20 2.62 -39.59
C CYS A 30 2.53 2.40 -41.07
N THR A 31 3.65 2.97 -41.55
CA THR A 31 4.13 2.74 -42.92
C THR A 31 4.60 1.30 -43.12
N ASP A 32 5.30 0.74 -42.13
CA ASP A 32 5.76 -0.66 -42.17
C ASP A 32 4.61 -1.66 -41.98
N THR A 33 3.50 -1.23 -41.40
CA THR A 33 2.33 -2.09 -41.13
C THR A 33 1.80 -2.67 -42.44
N PHE A 34 1.52 -3.98 -42.45
CA PHE A 34 1.06 -4.73 -43.62
C PHE A 34 2.08 -4.91 -44.76
N SER A 35 3.36 -4.58 -44.54
CA SER A 35 4.43 -4.94 -45.47
C SER A 35 4.81 -6.42 -45.34
N ILE A 36 5.19 -7.04 -46.46
CA ILE A 36 5.68 -8.43 -46.47
C ILE A 36 7.04 -8.47 -45.77
N SER A 37 7.17 -9.34 -44.77
CA SER A 37 8.44 -9.58 -44.07
C SER A 37 8.72 -11.08 -44.02
N ASP A 38 9.91 -11.47 -44.47
CA ASP A 38 10.44 -12.83 -44.36
C ASP A 38 11.01 -13.13 -42.96
N LYS A 39 11.13 -12.11 -42.10
CA LYS A 39 11.78 -12.18 -40.80
C LYS A 39 10.93 -12.81 -39.69
N LEU A 40 9.63 -13.01 -39.92
CA LEU A 40 8.68 -13.51 -38.89
C LEU A 40 9.09 -14.86 -38.27
N LYS A 41 9.79 -15.71 -39.03
CA LYS A 41 10.21 -17.04 -38.59
C LYS A 41 11.53 -17.05 -37.81
N TYR A 42 12.20 -15.90 -37.71
CA TYR A 42 13.56 -15.82 -37.20
C TYR A 42 13.60 -14.97 -35.92
N ASN A 43 14.47 -15.35 -34.99
CA ASN A 43 14.78 -14.51 -33.84
C ASN A 43 15.69 -13.37 -34.30
N VAL A 44 15.11 -12.18 -34.50
CA VAL A 44 15.79 -10.98 -34.99
C VAL A 44 15.71 -9.86 -33.96
N LYS A 45 16.61 -8.87 -34.05
CA LYS A 45 16.52 -7.68 -33.20
C LYS A 45 15.32 -6.83 -33.61
N LEU A 46 14.80 -6.02 -32.68
CA LEU A 46 13.72 -5.08 -32.99
C LEU A 46 14.07 -4.15 -34.16
N GLU A 47 15.31 -3.66 -34.20
CA GLU A 47 15.85 -2.79 -35.26
C GLU A 47 15.81 -3.44 -36.66
N ASP A 48 15.82 -4.77 -36.72
CA ASP A 48 15.72 -5.52 -37.97
C ASP A 48 14.26 -5.68 -38.42
N ILE A 49 13.30 -5.54 -37.50
CA ILE A 49 11.86 -5.59 -37.80
C ILE A 49 11.42 -4.27 -38.43
N SER A 50 11.87 -3.14 -37.88
CA SER A 50 11.58 -1.80 -38.40
C SER A 50 12.67 -0.82 -37.98
N GLU A 51 13.00 0.12 -38.86
CA GLU A 51 13.92 1.21 -38.53
C GLU A 51 13.36 2.14 -37.45
N ALA A 52 12.04 2.13 -37.22
CA ALA A 52 11.37 2.84 -36.14
C ALA A 52 11.98 2.50 -34.75
N PHE A 53 12.53 1.29 -34.61
CA PHE A 53 13.14 0.84 -33.36
C PHE A 53 14.61 1.26 -33.20
N LYS A 54 15.24 1.86 -34.22
CA LYS A 54 16.53 2.58 -34.08
C LYS A 54 16.29 3.96 -33.44
N PHE A 55 15.68 3.94 -32.27
CA PHE A 55 15.14 5.13 -31.63
C PHE A 55 16.05 5.63 -30.52
N ASP A 56 16.35 6.94 -30.55
CA ASP A 56 17.04 7.62 -29.46
C ASP A 56 16.01 8.17 -28.45
N ILE A 57 15.97 7.55 -27.27
CA ILE A 57 15.10 7.93 -26.15
C ILE A 57 15.30 9.38 -25.70
N SER A 58 16.45 10.01 -26.00
CA SER A 58 16.69 11.43 -25.72
C SER A 58 15.64 12.35 -26.35
N LYS A 59 15.08 11.96 -27.50
CA LYS A 59 13.99 12.69 -28.17
C LYS A 59 12.72 12.73 -27.32
N VAL A 60 12.38 11.64 -26.62
CA VAL A 60 11.26 11.61 -25.67
C VAL A 60 11.49 12.60 -24.54
N TYR A 61 12.71 12.66 -23.99
CA TYR A 61 13.02 13.57 -22.90
C TYR A 61 12.94 15.04 -23.32
N VAL A 62 13.40 15.38 -24.53
CA VAL A 62 13.27 16.74 -25.08
C VAL A 62 11.80 17.11 -25.30
N ALA A 63 11.02 16.20 -25.87
CA ALA A 63 9.59 16.43 -26.12
C ALA A 63 8.80 16.58 -24.80
N LEU A 64 9.06 15.71 -23.82
CA LEU A 64 8.49 15.82 -22.47
C LEU A 64 8.89 17.14 -21.80
N SER A 65 10.18 17.47 -21.83
CA SER A 65 10.71 18.72 -21.27
C SER A 65 9.98 19.95 -21.80
N LYS A 66 9.78 19.99 -23.13
CA LYS A 66 9.11 21.10 -23.81
C LYS A 66 7.63 21.20 -23.43
N ASP A 67 6.91 20.09 -23.49
CA ASP A 67 5.46 20.08 -23.23
C ASP A 67 5.13 20.36 -21.76
N LEU A 68 6.03 19.97 -20.85
CA LEU A 68 5.83 20.09 -19.39
C LEU A 68 6.49 21.34 -18.80
N GLY A 69 7.32 22.06 -19.55
CA GLY A 69 8.05 23.25 -19.09
C GLY A 69 9.16 22.94 -18.06
N ILE A 70 9.72 21.74 -18.08
CA ILE A 70 10.81 21.28 -17.20
C ILE A 70 12.01 20.82 -18.01
N LYS A 71 13.17 20.59 -17.38
CA LYS A 71 14.38 20.10 -18.06
C LYS A 71 14.70 18.67 -17.63
N ILE A 72 14.43 17.70 -18.51
CA ILE A 72 14.76 16.28 -18.34
C ILE A 72 15.98 15.97 -19.22
N ASN A 73 17.10 15.60 -18.59
CA ASN A 73 18.38 15.34 -19.27
C ASN A 73 18.82 13.88 -19.21
N SER A 74 18.17 13.04 -18.40
CA SER A 74 18.52 11.62 -18.25
C SER A 74 17.28 10.75 -18.06
N SER A 75 17.48 9.44 -18.27
CA SER A 75 16.48 8.42 -17.97
C SER A 75 16.07 8.42 -16.50
N GLU A 76 17.02 8.62 -15.58
CA GLU A 76 16.75 8.71 -14.14
C GLU A 76 15.84 9.90 -13.83
N GLN A 77 16.10 11.08 -14.41
CA GLN A 77 15.25 12.26 -14.24
C GLN A 77 13.84 12.02 -14.79
N ALA A 78 13.72 11.31 -15.91
CA ALA A 78 12.42 10.94 -16.46
C ALA A 78 11.67 9.99 -15.51
N VAL A 79 12.33 8.95 -14.99
CA VAL A 79 11.75 8.00 -14.03
C VAL A 79 11.29 8.70 -12.76
N THR A 80 12.13 9.57 -12.17
CA THR A 80 11.75 10.38 -11.00
C THR A 80 10.52 11.21 -11.29
N TYR A 81 10.50 11.93 -12.41
CA TYR A 81 9.37 12.76 -12.78
C TYR A 81 8.07 11.96 -12.95
N ILE A 82 8.13 10.79 -13.61
CA ILE A 82 6.95 9.92 -13.79
C ILE A 82 6.43 9.43 -12.44
N ASN A 83 7.33 9.05 -11.53
CA ASN A 83 6.95 8.64 -10.19
C ASN A 83 6.33 9.80 -9.40
N ASP A 84 6.85 11.01 -9.52
CA ASP A 84 6.29 12.23 -8.91
C ASP A 84 4.90 12.55 -9.48
N GLU A 85 4.72 12.45 -10.79
CA GLU A 85 3.42 12.59 -11.47
C GLU A 85 2.43 11.53 -10.97
N ARG A 86 2.86 10.28 -10.89
CA ARG A 86 2.05 9.16 -10.39
C ARG A 86 1.63 9.41 -8.94
N TYR A 87 2.56 9.86 -8.10
CA TYR A 87 2.30 10.21 -6.71
C TYR A 87 1.31 11.38 -6.57
N ARG A 88 1.43 12.41 -7.42
CA ARG A 88 0.50 13.56 -7.41
C ARG A 88 -0.90 13.17 -7.88
N ARG A 89 -0.99 12.37 -8.94
CA ARG A 89 -2.26 11.79 -9.42
C ARG A 89 -2.90 10.97 -8.31
N PHE A 90 -2.11 10.21 -7.57
CA PHE A 90 -2.65 9.40 -6.49
C PHE A 90 -3.18 10.24 -5.33
N ASN A 91 -2.45 11.26 -4.91
CA ASN A 91 -2.94 12.20 -3.89
C ASN A 91 -4.24 12.88 -4.33
N THR A 92 -4.34 13.27 -5.60
CA THR A 92 -5.56 13.84 -6.19
C THR A 92 -6.72 12.83 -6.18
N LEU A 93 -6.46 11.56 -6.50
CA LEU A 93 -7.46 10.50 -6.42
C LEU A 93 -7.95 10.32 -4.98
N ILE A 94 -7.04 10.31 -4.00
CA ILE A 94 -7.39 10.21 -2.57
C ILE A 94 -8.28 11.38 -2.16
N ASP A 95 -7.94 12.61 -2.53
CA ASP A 95 -8.75 13.79 -2.16
C ASP A 95 -10.14 13.79 -2.79
N LYS A 96 -10.24 13.38 -4.07
CA LYS A 96 -11.50 13.40 -4.81
C LYS A 96 -12.41 12.21 -4.50
N LYS A 97 -11.85 11.00 -4.49
CA LYS A 97 -12.59 9.73 -4.40
C LYS A 97 -12.61 9.16 -2.98
N PHE A 98 -11.51 9.28 -2.23
CA PHE A 98 -11.33 8.67 -0.90
C PHE A 98 -11.25 9.72 0.23
N ASN A 99 -12.20 10.66 0.22
CA ASN A 99 -12.37 11.60 1.32
C ASN A 99 -12.90 10.88 2.58
N ASP A 100 -12.87 11.56 3.73
CA ASP A 100 -13.18 10.93 5.03
C ASP A 100 -14.58 10.31 5.06
N SER A 101 -15.58 10.94 4.43
CA SER A 101 -16.95 10.40 4.37
C SER A 101 -17.02 9.08 3.61
N VAL A 102 -16.32 9.00 2.47
CA VAL A 102 -16.28 7.75 1.67
C VAL A 102 -15.50 6.66 2.38
N LEU A 103 -14.42 7.01 3.08
CA LEU A 103 -13.64 6.05 3.87
C LEU A 103 -14.47 5.47 5.03
N LEU A 104 -15.26 6.31 5.71
CA LEU A 104 -16.18 5.85 6.76
C LEU A 104 -17.27 4.93 6.19
N GLU A 105 -17.88 5.30 5.06
CA GLU A 105 -18.87 4.46 4.37
C GLU A 105 -18.27 3.10 3.96
N LEU A 106 -17.05 3.09 3.43
CA LEU A 106 -16.36 1.84 3.07
C LEU A 106 -16.13 0.95 4.29
N LEU A 107 -15.71 1.51 5.43
CA LEU A 107 -15.56 0.75 6.68
C LEU A 107 -16.89 0.15 7.14
N ASP A 108 -18.00 0.87 7.03
CA ASP A 108 -19.34 0.32 7.30
C ASP A 108 -19.71 -0.80 6.32
N CYS A 109 -19.38 -0.65 5.03
CA CYS A 109 -19.63 -1.70 4.05
C CYS A 109 -18.83 -2.98 4.33
N PHE A 110 -17.57 -2.87 4.75
CA PHE A 110 -16.76 -4.04 5.13
C PHE A 110 -17.34 -4.76 6.35
N GLU A 111 -17.81 -4.02 7.36
CA GLU A 111 -18.46 -4.57 8.55
C GLU A 111 -19.76 -5.31 8.19
N ASN A 112 -20.55 -4.77 7.26
CA ASN A 112 -21.85 -5.32 6.87
C ASN A 112 -21.80 -6.30 5.69
N ARG A 113 -20.62 -6.51 5.08
CA ARG A 113 -20.43 -7.32 3.86
C ARG A 113 -21.28 -6.82 2.68
N ASP A 114 -21.38 -5.50 2.54
CA ASP A 114 -21.97 -4.86 1.36
C ASP A 114 -20.94 -4.81 0.21
N ASP A 115 -20.58 -6.00 -0.27
CA ASP A 115 -19.50 -6.21 -1.25
C ASP A 115 -19.80 -5.45 -2.57
N LYS A 116 -21.08 -5.36 -2.96
CA LYS A 116 -21.50 -4.60 -4.14
C LYS A 116 -21.25 -3.10 -4.00
N ARG A 117 -21.57 -2.52 -2.84
CA ARG A 117 -21.31 -1.09 -2.59
C ARG A 117 -19.81 -0.79 -2.56
N ILE A 118 -19.00 -1.71 -2.05
CA ILE A 118 -17.54 -1.61 -2.06
C ILE A 118 -17.01 -1.56 -3.50
N GLU A 119 -17.49 -2.46 -4.37
CA GLU A 119 -17.12 -2.50 -5.79
C GLU A 119 -17.51 -1.19 -6.51
N GLU A 120 -18.72 -0.69 -6.26
CA GLU A 120 -19.19 0.59 -6.83
C GLU A 120 -18.34 1.79 -6.38
N LEU A 121 -17.94 1.83 -5.12
CA LEU A 121 -17.14 2.92 -4.54
C LEU A 121 -15.67 2.83 -4.93
N VAL A 122 -15.14 1.63 -5.14
CA VAL A 122 -13.72 1.39 -5.42
C VAL A 122 -13.51 0.86 -6.83
N THR A 123 -13.72 -0.44 -7.04
CA THR A 123 -13.56 -1.17 -8.30
C THR A 123 -14.13 -2.59 -8.16
N ASP A 124 -14.64 -3.19 -9.24
CA ASP A 124 -15.02 -4.60 -9.35
C ASP A 124 -13.89 -5.50 -9.89
N GLU A 125 -12.74 -4.90 -10.27
CA GLU A 125 -11.59 -5.61 -10.84
C GLU A 125 -10.66 -6.25 -9.78
N ALA A 126 -10.92 -6.03 -8.48
CA ALA A 126 -10.13 -6.55 -7.37
C ALA A 126 -11.00 -7.28 -6.35
N THR A 127 -10.41 -8.21 -5.60
CA THR A 127 -11.16 -8.93 -4.57
C THR A 127 -11.43 -8.03 -3.36
N ILE A 128 -12.54 -8.25 -2.63
CA ILE A 128 -12.90 -7.47 -1.45
C ILE A 128 -11.77 -7.39 -0.40
N PRO A 129 -11.03 -8.48 -0.08
CA PRO A 129 -9.83 -8.38 0.76
C PRO A 129 -8.74 -7.45 0.21
N THR A 130 -8.44 -7.50 -1.09
CA THR A 130 -7.48 -6.58 -1.74
C THR A 130 -7.94 -5.12 -1.62
N ILE A 131 -9.24 -4.89 -1.78
CA ILE A 131 -9.82 -3.56 -1.63
C ILE A 131 -9.71 -3.11 -0.17
N PHE A 132 -9.93 -3.99 0.80
CA PHE A 132 -9.77 -3.66 2.22
C PHE A 132 -8.34 -3.25 2.56
N GLU A 133 -7.33 -4.00 2.09
CA GLU A 133 -5.92 -3.63 2.24
C GLU A 133 -5.63 -2.25 1.62
N TYR A 134 -6.09 -2.03 0.39
CA TYR A 134 -5.91 -0.75 -0.30
C TYR A 134 -6.51 0.42 0.47
N ILE A 135 -7.74 0.26 0.99
CA ILE A 135 -8.43 1.28 1.78
C ILE A 135 -7.73 1.50 3.12
N LEU A 136 -7.28 0.44 3.79
CA LEU A 136 -6.49 0.56 5.02
C LEU A 136 -5.19 1.34 4.79
N GLY A 137 -4.50 1.10 3.68
CA GLY A 137 -3.31 1.84 3.29
C GLY A 137 -3.58 3.33 3.09
N ILE A 138 -4.69 3.69 2.44
CA ILE A 138 -5.10 5.10 2.27
C ILE A 138 -5.45 5.74 3.62
N ILE A 139 -6.21 5.05 4.47
CA ILE A 139 -6.57 5.53 5.81
C ILE A 139 -5.29 5.80 6.61
N TRP A 140 -4.37 4.83 6.63
CA TRP A 140 -3.15 4.95 7.41
C TRP A 140 -2.23 6.04 6.88
N TYR A 141 -2.11 6.19 5.56
CA TYR A 141 -1.40 7.30 4.93
C TYR A 141 -1.95 8.67 5.38
N LYS A 142 -3.27 8.81 5.53
CA LYS A 142 -3.89 10.05 6.04
C LYS A 142 -3.65 10.26 7.53
N ILE A 143 -3.71 9.20 8.34
CA ILE A 143 -3.38 9.21 9.78
C ILE A 143 -1.92 9.64 9.99
N SER A 144 -1.04 9.18 9.12
CA SER A 144 0.40 9.50 9.08
C SER A 144 0.71 10.82 8.39
N GLU A 145 -0.28 11.70 8.26
CA GLU A 145 -0.12 13.05 7.72
C GLU A 145 0.50 13.07 6.32
N ARG A 146 0.24 12.03 5.53
CA ARG A 146 0.76 11.83 4.17
C ARG A 146 2.30 11.77 4.09
N GLN A 147 2.97 11.42 5.18
CA GLN A 147 4.42 11.30 5.23
C GLN A 147 4.91 10.03 4.51
N GLY A 148 5.93 10.17 3.67
CA GLY A 148 6.46 9.08 2.87
C GLY A 148 5.67 8.84 1.57
N ASN A 149 6.06 7.81 0.84
CA ASN A 149 5.48 7.48 -0.45
C ASN A 149 4.57 6.26 -0.35
N ILE A 150 3.26 6.49 -0.30
CA ILE A 150 2.24 5.44 -0.22
C ILE A 150 2.37 4.38 -1.33
N LEU A 151 2.89 4.74 -2.50
CA LEU A 151 3.10 3.81 -3.62
C LEU A 151 4.23 2.81 -3.35
N ASP A 152 5.20 3.16 -2.49
CA ASP A 152 6.30 2.26 -2.11
C ASP A 152 5.89 1.32 -0.96
N PHE A 153 4.99 1.82 -0.09
CA PHE A 153 4.53 1.12 1.11
C PHE A 153 3.45 0.08 0.82
N MET A 154 2.52 0.38 -0.10
CA MET A 154 1.52 -0.59 -0.52
C MET A 154 2.17 -1.72 -1.32
N LYS A 155 2.08 -2.95 -0.82
CA LYS A 155 2.51 -4.15 -1.55
C LYS A 155 1.40 -4.62 -2.49
N LEU A 156 0.72 -3.70 -3.16
CA LEU A 156 -0.38 -3.97 -4.07
C LEU A 156 0.00 -3.62 -5.50
N SER A 157 -0.41 -4.46 -6.44
CA SER A 157 -0.38 -4.07 -7.84
C SER A 157 -1.56 -3.14 -8.11
N LEU A 158 -1.25 -1.89 -8.47
CA LEU A 158 -2.25 -0.91 -8.86
C LEU A 158 -2.39 -0.87 -10.37
N GLU A 159 -3.61 -0.64 -10.84
CA GLU A 159 -3.84 -0.26 -12.21
C GLU A 159 -3.28 1.13 -12.50
N ALA A 160 -3.29 1.51 -13.77
CA ALA A 160 -2.81 2.80 -14.20
C ALA A 160 -3.71 3.98 -13.78
N ASN A 161 -4.97 3.71 -13.39
CA ASN A 161 -5.84 4.66 -12.69
C ASN A 161 -5.61 4.69 -11.17
N LEU A 162 -4.65 3.89 -10.67
CA LEU A 162 -4.23 3.81 -9.28
C LEU A 162 -5.25 3.15 -8.32
N LEU A 163 -6.23 2.44 -8.87
CA LEU A 163 -7.12 1.52 -8.14
C LEU A 163 -6.44 0.14 -7.98
N PRO A 164 -6.83 -0.64 -6.97
CA PRO A 164 -6.22 -1.96 -6.73
C PRO A 164 -6.55 -2.93 -7.86
N LYS A 165 -5.61 -3.85 -8.13
CA LYS A 165 -5.79 -4.95 -9.09
C LYS A 165 -5.66 -6.31 -8.41
N THR A 166 -4.49 -6.59 -7.84
CA THR A 166 -4.21 -7.86 -7.14
C THR A 166 -3.27 -7.64 -5.96
N HIS A 167 -3.36 -8.51 -4.95
CA HIS A 167 -2.38 -8.63 -3.87
C HIS A 167 -0.96 -8.86 -4.41
N ALA A 168 0.07 -8.51 -3.63
CA ALA A 168 1.41 -9.03 -3.86
C ALA A 168 1.45 -10.55 -3.71
N ALA A 169 2.42 -11.19 -4.36
CA ALA A 169 2.74 -12.59 -4.10
C ALA A 169 3.07 -12.78 -2.61
N GLY A 170 2.44 -13.78 -1.97
CA GLY A 170 2.46 -13.95 -0.51
C GLY A 170 3.85 -14.12 0.11
N GLY A 171 3.95 -13.84 1.41
CA GLY A 171 5.16 -14.02 2.22
C GLY A 171 5.63 -12.79 3.01
N TYR A 172 4.99 -11.63 2.80
CA TYR A 172 5.22 -10.38 3.54
C TYR A 172 3.88 -9.82 4.05
N ALA A 173 3.95 -8.92 5.03
CA ALA A 173 2.81 -8.13 5.49
C ALA A 173 2.13 -7.36 4.35
N ASP A 174 0.84 -7.08 4.51
CA ASP A 174 0.02 -6.46 3.46
C ASP A 174 0.52 -5.05 3.09
N ILE A 175 0.90 -4.25 4.09
CA ILE A 175 1.49 -2.92 3.90
C ILE A 175 2.64 -2.74 4.88
N ILE A 176 3.75 -2.16 4.40
CA ILE A 176 4.91 -1.83 5.25
C ILE A 176 5.13 -0.33 5.17
N TYR A 177 4.80 0.37 6.25
CA TYR A 177 4.94 1.81 6.36
C TYR A 177 6.22 2.18 7.09
N GLU A 178 7.15 2.84 6.41
CA GLU A 178 8.46 3.19 6.97
C GLU A 178 8.46 4.62 7.51
N TYR A 179 8.89 4.79 8.76
CA TYR A 179 9.00 6.09 9.43
C TYR A 179 10.46 6.39 9.76
N ASP A 180 10.93 7.56 9.34
CA ASP A 180 12.19 8.11 9.84
C ASP A 180 12.06 8.56 11.30
N SER A 181 13.19 8.62 12.00
CA SER A 181 13.20 9.07 13.39
C SER A 181 12.79 10.54 13.50
N CYS A 182 12.03 10.84 14.55
CA CYS A 182 11.69 12.20 14.92
C CYS A 182 11.64 12.35 16.45
N VAL A 183 11.20 13.51 16.94
CA VAL A 183 11.07 13.76 18.38
C VAL A 183 10.00 12.90 19.08
N PHE A 184 9.06 12.31 18.32
CA PHE A 184 7.94 11.53 18.85
C PHE A 184 8.19 10.01 18.83
N TYR A 185 9.01 9.53 17.90
CA TYR A 185 9.28 8.10 17.73
C TYR A 185 10.65 7.85 17.07
N PRO A 186 11.32 6.72 17.39
CA PRO A 186 12.52 6.27 16.69
C PRO A 186 12.21 5.88 15.24
N LYS A 187 13.26 5.65 14.44
CA LYS A 187 13.11 5.08 13.10
C LYS A 187 12.55 3.67 13.22
N HIS A 188 11.49 3.36 12.48
CA HIS A 188 10.85 2.04 12.50
C HIS A 188 9.94 1.81 11.30
N SER A 189 9.59 0.55 11.08
CA SER A 189 8.58 0.12 10.13
C SER A 189 7.34 -0.38 10.86
N LEU A 190 6.17 0.03 10.38
CA LEU A 190 4.87 -0.47 10.80
C LEU A 190 4.32 -1.42 9.73
N LEU A 191 4.14 -2.68 10.10
CA LEU A 191 3.49 -3.68 9.27
C LEU A 191 1.99 -3.61 9.52
N LEU A 192 1.20 -3.19 8.54
CA LEU A 192 -0.26 -3.26 8.63
C LEU A 192 -0.69 -4.63 8.09
N GLU A 193 -1.46 -5.34 8.92
CA GLU A 193 -2.00 -6.67 8.61
C GLU A 193 -3.52 -6.56 8.65
N ALA A 194 -4.17 -6.74 7.51
CA ALA A 194 -5.59 -6.49 7.31
C ALA A 194 -6.33 -7.82 7.12
N THR A 195 -7.44 -8.01 7.82
CA THR A 195 -8.25 -9.21 7.60
C THR A 195 -9.74 -8.96 7.72
N LEU A 196 -10.48 -9.60 6.82
CA LEU A 196 -11.94 -9.73 6.87
C LEU A 196 -12.37 -11.12 7.36
N ALA A 197 -11.45 -11.90 7.96
CA ALA A 197 -11.75 -13.23 8.48
C ALA A 197 -12.84 -13.18 9.56
N ASP A 198 -13.76 -14.15 9.51
CA ASP A 198 -14.80 -14.29 10.51
C ASP A 198 -14.25 -14.83 11.84
N ARG A 199 -15.10 -14.80 12.88
CA ARG A 199 -14.79 -15.29 14.24
C ARG A 199 -14.22 -16.71 14.26
N ASN A 200 -14.68 -17.59 13.38
CA ASN A 200 -14.30 -19.01 13.41
C ASN A 200 -12.91 -19.26 12.82
N ASN A 201 -12.49 -18.41 11.88
CA ASN A 201 -11.28 -18.63 11.10
C ASN A 201 -10.15 -17.66 11.44
N GLN A 202 -10.41 -16.51 12.06
CA GLN A 202 -9.38 -15.49 12.35
C GLN A 202 -8.18 -16.07 13.09
N ARG A 203 -8.39 -16.89 14.13
CA ARG A 203 -7.26 -17.50 14.86
C ARG A 203 -6.40 -18.41 13.95
N ARG A 204 -7.04 -19.20 13.09
CA ARG A 204 -6.36 -20.13 12.19
C ARG A 204 -5.64 -19.38 11.07
N MET A 205 -6.21 -18.28 10.60
CA MET A 205 -5.71 -17.52 9.46
C MET A 205 -4.62 -16.52 9.85
N GLU A 206 -4.69 -15.92 11.04
CA GLU A 206 -3.93 -14.69 11.32
C GLU A 206 -2.86 -14.85 12.39
N MET A 207 -3.05 -15.76 13.34
CA MET A 207 -2.16 -15.86 14.50
C MET A 207 -0.72 -16.22 14.10
N GLU A 208 -0.57 -17.20 13.20
CA GLU A 208 0.75 -17.58 12.66
C GLU A 208 1.27 -16.57 11.65
N PRO A 209 0.52 -16.16 10.60
CA PRO A 209 1.09 -15.30 9.57
C PRO A 209 1.51 -13.94 10.09
N VAL A 210 0.68 -13.27 10.90
CA VAL A 210 1.00 -11.95 11.48
C VAL A 210 2.27 -12.02 12.34
N SER A 211 2.36 -13.04 13.21
CA SER A 211 3.53 -13.24 14.06
C SER A 211 4.78 -13.56 13.24
N ARG A 212 4.64 -14.40 12.20
CA ARG A 212 5.74 -14.78 11.31
C ARG A 212 6.22 -13.60 10.48
N HIS A 213 5.32 -12.81 9.88
CA HIS A 213 5.66 -11.62 9.09
C HIS A 213 6.50 -10.64 9.90
N LEU A 214 6.07 -10.33 11.13
CA LEU A 214 6.83 -9.43 12.01
C LEU A 214 8.15 -10.05 12.47
N GLY A 215 8.14 -11.33 12.85
CA GLY A 215 9.34 -12.04 13.30
C GLY A 215 10.42 -12.08 12.21
N ASP A 216 10.03 -12.46 10.99
CA ASP A 216 10.87 -12.51 9.81
C ASP A 216 11.43 -11.13 9.46
N TYR A 217 10.56 -10.11 9.46
CA TYR A 217 10.95 -8.74 9.15
C TYR A 217 11.99 -8.23 10.17
N ARG A 218 11.75 -8.47 11.46
CA ARG A 218 12.66 -8.03 12.52
C ARG A 218 14.00 -8.75 12.53
N ILE A 219 14.02 -10.04 12.20
CA ILE A 219 15.28 -10.77 12.00
C ILE A 219 16.04 -10.17 10.81
N ARG A 220 15.36 -9.97 9.68
CA ARG A 220 16.00 -9.46 8.45
C ARG A 220 16.56 -8.04 8.58
N PHE A 221 15.84 -7.14 9.24
CA PHE A 221 16.19 -5.71 9.30
C PHE A 221 16.82 -5.29 10.63
N ASN A 222 16.76 -6.16 11.64
CA ASN A 222 17.37 -5.97 12.96
C ASN A 222 17.03 -4.63 13.63
N ASN A 223 15.77 -4.19 13.53
CA ASN A 223 15.28 -3.01 14.21
C ASN A 223 14.27 -3.40 15.31
N PRO A 224 14.57 -3.14 16.61
CA PRO A 224 13.69 -3.54 17.71
C PRO A 224 12.40 -2.71 17.80
N PHE A 225 12.32 -1.60 17.06
CA PHE A 225 11.16 -0.71 17.07
C PHE A 225 10.10 -1.08 16.03
N ASP A 226 10.41 -1.98 15.10
CA ASP A 226 9.45 -2.45 14.11
C ASP A 226 8.32 -3.23 14.78
N TYR A 227 7.09 -2.98 14.35
CA TYR A 227 5.91 -3.56 14.98
C TYR A 227 4.77 -3.75 13.98
N SER A 228 3.80 -4.59 14.33
CA SER A 228 2.61 -4.80 13.50
C SER A 228 1.38 -4.13 14.11
N LEU A 229 0.51 -3.63 13.24
CA LEU A 229 -0.87 -3.29 13.55
C LEU A 229 -1.80 -4.21 12.77
N PHE A 230 -2.50 -5.05 13.51
CA PHE A 230 -3.52 -5.96 13.02
C PHE A 230 -4.89 -5.27 13.03
N VAL A 231 -5.53 -5.16 11.87
CA VAL A 231 -6.81 -4.50 11.68
C VAL A 231 -7.85 -5.46 11.11
N SER A 232 -9.02 -5.52 11.75
CA SER A 232 -10.11 -6.38 11.30
C SER A 232 -11.50 -5.79 11.58
N THR A 233 -12.54 -6.27 10.91
CA THR A 233 -13.94 -5.91 11.24
C THR A 233 -14.42 -6.55 12.54
N TYR A 234 -13.74 -7.60 13.01
CA TYR A 234 -14.01 -8.26 14.27
C TYR A 234 -12.68 -8.66 14.92
N LEU A 235 -12.54 -8.48 16.23
CA LEU A 235 -11.35 -8.97 16.96
C LEU A 235 -11.73 -10.08 17.94
N ASP A 236 -11.17 -11.27 17.75
CA ASP A 236 -11.29 -12.34 18.73
C ASP A 236 -10.43 -12.04 19.97
N LYS A 237 -11.00 -12.17 21.16
CA LYS A 237 -10.30 -11.91 22.43
C LYS A 237 -9.07 -12.80 22.61
N ASN A 238 -9.10 -14.04 22.12
CA ASN A 238 -7.95 -14.93 22.23
C ASN A 238 -6.84 -14.55 21.25
N VAL A 239 -7.19 -13.99 20.09
CA VAL A 239 -6.22 -13.46 19.12
C VAL A 239 -5.54 -12.22 19.70
N ILE A 240 -6.31 -11.28 20.25
CA ILE A 240 -5.78 -10.10 20.97
C ILE A 240 -4.85 -10.54 22.10
N SER A 241 -5.26 -11.54 22.90
CA SER A 241 -4.44 -12.08 23.98
C SER A 241 -3.16 -12.72 23.46
N ASP A 242 -3.22 -13.57 22.43
CA ASP A 242 -2.01 -14.20 21.87
C ASP A 242 -1.00 -13.14 21.38
N PHE A 243 -1.47 -12.14 20.63
CA PHE A 243 -0.65 -11.01 20.18
C PHE A 243 -0.04 -10.21 21.33
N ARG A 244 -0.77 -10.05 22.44
CA ARG A 244 -0.21 -9.44 23.66
C ARG A 244 0.94 -10.27 24.23
N TYR A 245 0.77 -11.60 24.31
CA TYR A 245 1.81 -12.50 24.81
C TYR A 245 3.03 -12.61 23.87
N ARG A 246 2.90 -12.29 22.58
CA ARG A 246 4.06 -12.17 21.69
C ARG A 246 5.11 -11.19 22.19
N LYS A 247 4.75 -10.23 23.06
CA LYS A 247 5.70 -9.36 23.76
C LYS A 247 6.82 -10.10 24.49
N ILE A 248 6.58 -11.31 24.99
CA ILE A 248 7.53 -12.08 25.81
C ILE A 248 7.91 -13.45 25.21
N ILE A 249 7.27 -13.83 24.11
CA ILE A 249 7.53 -15.11 23.44
C ILE A 249 8.68 -14.87 22.45
N PRO A 250 9.81 -15.60 22.57
CA PRO A 250 10.88 -15.49 21.60
C PRO A 250 10.43 -16.03 20.24
N TYR A 251 10.92 -15.40 19.17
CA TYR A 251 10.77 -15.88 17.81
C TYR A 251 12.14 -16.21 17.23
N THR A 252 12.30 -17.44 16.78
CA THR A 252 13.55 -17.95 16.21
C THR A 252 13.31 -18.35 14.77
N ARG A 253 14.18 -17.90 13.88
CA ARG A 253 14.25 -18.37 12.50
C ARG A 253 15.72 -18.56 12.14
N ASP A 254 16.02 -19.74 11.58
CA ASP A 254 17.38 -20.18 11.32
C ASP A 254 18.25 -20.13 12.60
N GLU A 255 19.31 -19.33 12.63
CA GLU A 255 20.20 -19.16 13.80
C GLU A 255 19.95 -17.85 14.58
N GLU A 256 18.97 -17.05 14.17
CA GLU A 256 18.67 -15.76 14.78
C GLU A 256 17.42 -15.83 15.66
N THR A 257 17.43 -15.09 16.77
CA THR A 257 16.32 -15.04 17.73
C THR A 257 16.05 -13.63 18.20
N ILE A 258 14.77 -13.24 18.21
CA ILE A 258 14.28 -12.04 18.86
C ILE A 258 13.50 -12.41 20.12
N THR A 259 13.57 -11.58 21.16
CA THR A 259 13.04 -11.89 22.50
C THR A 259 11.54 -11.61 22.69
N GLY A 260 10.89 -11.02 21.70
CA GLY A 260 9.47 -10.66 21.75
C GLY A 260 9.09 -9.68 20.66
N MET A 261 7.80 -9.48 20.45
CA MET A 261 7.23 -8.69 19.35
C MET A 261 6.13 -7.74 19.85
N LYS A 262 6.06 -6.54 19.26
CA LYS A 262 4.96 -5.59 19.46
C LYS A 262 3.93 -5.82 18.34
N ILE A 263 2.77 -6.35 18.71
CA ILE A 263 1.62 -6.50 17.81
C ILE A 263 0.45 -5.79 18.48
N ILE A 264 -0.06 -4.76 17.81
CA ILE A 264 -1.22 -3.98 18.26
C ILE A 264 -2.42 -4.45 17.45
N SER A 265 -3.60 -4.51 18.07
CA SER A 265 -4.84 -4.91 17.39
C SER A 265 -5.89 -3.82 17.49
N MET A 266 -6.60 -3.55 16.41
CA MET A 266 -7.64 -2.54 16.33
C MET A 266 -8.77 -2.99 15.40
N ASP A 267 -10.02 -2.71 15.75
CA ASP A 267 -11.13 -2.98 14.85
C ASP A 267 -11.48 -1.79 13.95
N THR A 268 -12.24 -2.04 12.90
CA THR A 268 -12.70 -0.99 11.97
C THR A 268 -13.57 0.05 12.66
N THR A 269 -14.31 -0.32 13.72
CA THR A 269 -15.09 0.63 14.53
C THR A 269 -14.19 1.65 15.23
N SER A 270 -13.08 1.20 15.81
CA SER A 270 -12.07 2.08 16.42
C SER A 270 -11.35 2.91 15.36
N LEU A 271 -11.08 2.33 14.18
CA LEU A 271 -10.48 3.05 13.06
C LEU A 271 -11.39 4.17 12.54
N LYS A 272 -12.71 3.96 12.47
CA LYS A 272 -13.69 5.01 12.14
C LYS A 272 -13.58 6.19 13.11
N LYS A 273 -13.55 5.93 14.41
CA LYS A 273 -13.38 6.97 15.44
C LYS A 273 -12.06 7.74 15.29
N ILE A 274 -10.97 7.07 14.91
CA ILE A 274 -9.69 7.72 14.62
C ILE A 274 -9.81 8.70 13.45
N ILE A 275 -10.54 8.34 12.38
CA ILE A 275 -10.82 9.21 11.24
C ILE A 275 -11.66 10.41 11.68
N GLU A 276 -12.78 10.17 12.37
CA GLU A 276 -13.72 11.19 12.85
C GLU A 276 -13.04 12.21 13.77
N ASN A 277 -12.23 11.72 14.72
CA ASN A 277 -11.50 12.54 15.68
C ASN A 277 -10.17 13.07 15.13
N LYS A 278 -9.85 12.77 13.85
CA LYS A 278 -8.65 13.20 13.14
C LYS A 278 -7.35 12.89 13.90
N VAL A 279 -7.32 11.74 14.57
CA VAL A 279 -6.17 11.31 15.37
C VAL A 279 -4.97 11.07 14.44
N LYS A 280 -3.79 11.52 14.87
CA LYS A 280 -2.55 11.46 14.08
C LYS A 280 -1.62 10.38 14.57
N TYR A 281 -0.81 9.86 13.65
CA TYR A 281 0.10 8.76 13.93
C TYR A 281 1.04 9.01 15.11
N LYS A 282 1.59 10.23 15.22
CA LYS A 282 2.47 10.62 16.34
C LYS A 282 1.84 10.38 17.72
N TYR A 283 0.54 10.64 17.85
CA TYR A 283 -0.20 10.37 19.07
C TYR A 283 -0.45 8.87 19.25
N LEU A 284 -0.89 8.18 18.20
CA LEU A 284 -1.13 6.74 18.24
C LEU A 284 0.13 5.95 18.63
N TYR A 285 1.31 6.34 18.11
CA TYR A 285 2.57 5.69 18.45
C TYR A 285 2.82 5.71 19.97
N ASP A 286 2.65 6.87 20.60
CA ASP A 286 2.84 7.03 22.05
C ASP A 286 1.87 6.15 22.84
N ILE A 287 0.59 6.15 22.46
CA ILE A 287 -0.42 5.29 23.09
C ILE A 287 -0.07 3.81 22.92
N PHE A 288 0.22 3.37 21.70
CA PHE A 288 0.57 1.98 21.41
C PHE A 288 1.83 1.55 22.17
N ASP A 289 2.83 2.43 22.30
CA ASP A 289 4.06 2.15 23.02
C ASP A 289 3.84 2.10 24.54
N LYS A 290 3.08 3.05 25.09
CA LYS A 290 2.63 3.08 26.50
C LYS A 290 1.97 1.76 26.89
N TYR A 291 0.94 1.34 26.16
CA TYR A 291 0.21 0.11 26.47
C TYR A 291 1.04 -1.14 26.19
N HIS A 292 1.85 -1.17 25.13
CA HIS A 292 2.78 -2.27 24.90
C HIS A 292 3.73 -2.44 26.09
N LYS A 293 4.26 -1.36 26.68
CA LYS A 293 5.21 -1.39 27.80
C LYS A 293 4.60 -1.81 29.14
N MET A 294 3.29 -1.67 29.35
CA MET A 294 2.61 -2.11 30.58
C MET A 294 2.87 -3.59 30.93
N PRO A 295 2.73 -4.00 32.21
CA PRO A 295 2.81 -5.42 32.61
C PRO A 295 1.89 -6.31 31.77
N ILE A 296 2.28 -7.58 31.57
CA ILE A 296 1.49 -8.51 30.75
C ILE A 296 0.15 -8.84 31.42
N GLU A 297 0.12 -8.77 32.75
CA GLU A 297 -1.00 -9.04 33.64
C GLU A 297 -2.00 -7.87 33.73
N LYS A 298 -1.72 -6.71 33.10
CA LYS A 298 -2.64 -5.57 33.12
C LYS A 298 -3.96 -5.99 32.47
N GLU A 299 -5.00 -6.12 33.28
CA GLU A 299 -6.36 -6.35 32.79
C GLU A 299 -6.89 -5.15 32.00
N ASN A 300 -7.80 -5.41 31.07
CA ASN A 300 -8.46 -4.40 30.23
C ASN A 300 -7.50 -3.47 29.46
N TRP A 301 -6.23 -3.86 29.30
CA TRP A 301 -5.22 -3.05 28.62
C TRP A 301 -5.63 -2.69 27.20
N HIS A 302 -6.33 -3.60 26.50
CA HIS A 302 -6.76 -3.40 25.12
C HIS A 302 -7.92 -2.40 25.03
N ASP A 303 -8.96 -2.58 25.83
CA ASP A 303 -10.10 -1.66 25.89
C ASP A 303 -9.64 -0.24 26.27
N GLU A 304 -8.81 -0.11 27.32
CA GLU A 304 -8.25 1.17 27.73
C GLU A 304 -7.38 1.81 26.63
N MET A 305 -6.56 1.01 25.93
CA MET A 305 -5.76 1.47 24.80
C MET A 305 -6.65 2.00 23.67
N ILE A 306 -7.73 1.30 23.33
CA ILE A 306 -8.65 1.71 22.28
C ILE A 306 -9.32 3.04 22.65
N ILE A 307 -9.85 3.20 23.86
CA ILE A 307 -10.51 4.44 24.28
C ILE A 307 -9.54 5.63 24.24
N GLU A 308 -8.29 5.45 24.68
CA GLU A 308 -7.28 6.52 24.63
C GLU A 308 -6.81 6.81 23.18
N ALA A 309 -6.64 5.77 22.36
CA ALA A 309 -6.22 5.89 20.96
C ALA A 309 -7.29 6.55 20.08
N THR A 310 -8.57 6.31 20.35
CA THR A 310 -9.68 6.94 19.63
C THR A 310 -9.93 8.38 20.11
N GLY A 311 -9.29 8.84 21.18
CA GLY A 311 -9.40 10.21 21.67
C GLY A 311 -10.67 10.49 22.49
N GLU A 312 -11.36 9.47 22.97
CA GLU A 312 -12.60 9.59 23.77
C GLU A 312 -12.39 10.30 25.12
N TYR A 313 -11.14 10.45 25.58
CA TYR A 313 -10.81 11.19 26.81
C TYR A 313 -10.50 12.68 26.62
N LYS A 314 -10.63 13.24 25.41
CA LYS A 314 -10.57 14.69 25.22
C LYS A 314 -11.93 15.31 25.59
N VAL A 315 -12.10 15.62 26.87
CA VAL A 315 -13.18 16.48 27.41
C VAL A 315 -12.66 17.90 27.57
#